data_AF-A0A926JMV3-F1
#
_entry.id   AF-A0A926JMV3-F1
#
_cell.length_a   1.000
_cell.length_b   1.000
_cell.length_c   1.000
_cell.angle_alpha   90.00
_cell.angle_beta   90.00
_cell.angle_gamma   90.00
#
_symmetry.space_group_name_H-M   'P 1'
#
loop_
_entity.id
_entity.type
_entity.pdbx_description
1 polymer ?
#
loop_
_entity_poly.entity_id
_entity_poly.type
_entity_poly.pdbx_seq_one_letter_code
_entity_poly.pdbx_strand_id
1 'polypeptide(L)'
;MPLPDDMRDSRDPVAGLERLLLDRARAGVSHGLVLDVAGQGPLGLDDLAVEDETLVGVVTEEEVSRVAERTAVLPGVARDEDGRWREVLADWENHDGAVPVTVDLYDALRLLDDEIRSPRANIRLAAAGLSADIYSSLLSSRWLVDSSGGRHSVPRPAEPAVFTDAPRGLGASLGFSREIHPAFLADTDEARSVRAWLRKRGVLLTDGDAVAVIRRLAAIGAAGSGGLNVLQLTDDQLIELRDGFASVPDSERETLGRDVGHAIRLQGHRYDRAGKREDIDVAPAKAHLPARLDSSEREESFAFAAGRTAGLVWLRPRYAEVLQRGGAGMGARKFLRLLGAETAPRLRRHPGARERFTQSPKGLPADVISGPRARTDALRALEATFTLDDYESPDLRAVASGIAAEQNPQIRRRRAAALFHVLGRAWSRFSDHDEVDAVYDYYAWQNRGRTAAFWLWQLRDTPWLDDSNGAPSAPARLCMRTTGTVAVYGADDERFLHPETQQLVGRRSDVLRALGISAEARTEDLVECLQRLRRREEEGGDRDVPAALILYQALAERAFGRGTGASGKMSLGSVLRAFGEALPVSLW
;
A
#
# COMPACT_ATOMS: atom_id res chain seq x y z
N MET A 1 12.82 -40.28 -51.36
CA MET A 1 11.41 -40.30 -51.77
C MET A 1 10.64 -40.95 -50.63
N PRO A 2 9.63 -40.29 -50.05
CA PRO A 2 8.73 -40.98 -49.11
C PRO A 2 8.13 -42.19 -49.84
N LEU A 3 7.98 -43.31 -49.12
CA LEU A 3 7.32 -44.48 -49.69
C LEU A 3 5.82 -44.17 -49.88
N PRO A 4 5.14 -44.78 -50.88
CA PRO A 4 3.77 -44.41 -51.22
C PRO A 4 2.82 -44.47 -50.01
N ASP A 5 1.99 -43.43 -49.83
CA ASP A 5 0.93 -43.41 -48.81
C ASP A 5 -0.12 -44.50 -49.06
N ASP A 6 -0.66 -45.02 -47.96
CA ASP A 6 -1.67 -46.08 -47.88
C ASP A 6 -2.74 -45.98 -48.98
N MET A 7 -2.56 -46.75 -50.05
CA MET A 7 -3.56 -46.91 -51.09
C MET A 7 -4.49 -48.09 -50.76
N ARG A 8 -5.67 -47.74 -50.24
CA ARG A 8 -6.96 -48.48 -50.25
C ARG A 8 -7.20 -49.63 -49.25
N ASP A 9 -8.39 -49.51 -48.64
CA ASP A 9 -9.25 -50.46 -47.92
C ASP A 9 -8.61 -51.39 -46.88
N SER A 10 -8.84 -51.09 -45.60
CA SER A 10 -8.26 -51.76 -44.41
C SER A 10 -8.71 -53.22 -44.19
N ARG A 11 -9.37 -53.85 -45.18
CA ARG A 11 -9.88 -55.23 -45.14
C ARG A 11 -9.29 -56.14 -46.22
N ASP A 12 -8.43 -55.65 -47.11
CA ASP A 12 -7.75 -56.48 -48.11
C ASP A 12 -6.47 -57.11 -47.50
N PRO A 13 -6.35 -58.45 -47.43
CA PRO A 13 -5.14 -59.12 -46.92
C PRO A 13 -3.88 -58.83 -47.75
N VAL A 14 -4.02 -58.45 -49.04
CA VAL A 14 -2.88 -58.04 -49.88
C VAL A 14 -2.38 -56.66 -49.43
N ALA A 15 -3.29 -55.70 -49.23
CA ALA A 15 -2.94 -54.37 -48.73
C ALA A 15 -2.30 -54.41 -47.33
N GLY A 16 -2.79 -55.32 -46.46
CA GLY A 16 -2.19 -55.54 -45.14
C GLY A 16 -0.76 -56.11 -45.20
N LEU A 17 -0.47 -57.00 -46.15
CA LEU A 17 0.88 -57.53 -46.36
C LEU A 17 1.81 -56.47 -46.97
N GLU A 18 1.33 -55.69 -47.94
CA GLU A 18 2.10 -54.61 -48.57
C GLU A 18 2.52 -53.56 -47.53
N ARG A 19 1.61 -53.17 -46.64
CA ARG A 19 1.91 -52.25 -45.52
C ARG A 19 2.97 -52.81 -44.59
N LEU A 20 2.84 -54.07 -44.15
CA LEU A 20 3.83 -54.72 -43.29
C LEU A 20 5.22 -54.81 -43.95
N LEU A 21 5.27 -55.05 -45.27
CA LEU A 21 6.53 -55.08 -46.02
C LEU A 21 7.15 -53.69 -46.15
N LEU A 22 6.34 -52.65 -46.39
CA LEU A 22 6.80 -51.26 -46.45
C LEU A 22 7.30 -50.79 -45.09
N ASP A 23 6.59 -51.06 -44.01
CA ASP A 23 7.01 -50.70 -42.64
C ASP A 23 8.30 -51.42 -42.25
N ARG A 24 8.42 -52.71 -42.59
CA ARG A 24 9.67 -53.46 -42.39
C ARG A 24 10.82 -52.94 -43.24
N ALA A 25 10.55 -52.48 -44.47
CA ALA A 25 11.55 -51.87 -45.32
C ALA A 25 11.99 -50.49 -44.77
N ARG A 26 11.06 -49.66 -44.30
CA ARG A 26 11.34 -48.38 -43.62
C ARG A 26 12.26 -48.59 -42.43
N ALA A 27 11.84 -49.43 -41.48
CA ALA A 27 12.63 -49.72 -40.29
C ALA A 27 13.97 -50.38 -40.62
N GLY A 28 14.02 -51.32 -41.57
CA GLY A 28 15.25 -52.01 -41.96
C GLY A 28 16.26 -51.08 -42.65
N VAL A 29 15.78 -50.18 -43.51
CA VAL A 29 16.64 -49.20 -44.20
C VAL A 29 17.15 -48.17 -43.20
N SER A 30 16.30 -47.63 -42.34
CA SER A 30 16.71 -46.55 -41.45
C SER A 30 17.68 -47.01 -40.35
N HIS A 31 17.48 -48.20 -39.76
CA HIS A 31 18.43 -48.77 -38.78
C HIS A 31 19.74 -49.27 -39.42
N GLY A 32 19.70 -49.62 -40.71
CA GLY A 32 20.87 -50.08 -41.46
C GLY A 32 21.65 -48.94 -42.14
N LEU A 33 21.10 -47.72 -42.18
CA LEU A 33 21.71 -46.59 -42.86
C LEU A 33 22.88 -46.05 -42.04
N VAL A 34 24.03 -45.96 -42.69
CA VAL A 34 25.25 -45.40 -42.13
C VAL A 34 25.74 -44.29 -43.05
N LEU A 35 26.05 -43.14 -42.48
CA LEU A 35 26.51 -41.95 -43.20
C LEU A 35 27.94 -41.62 -42.80
N ASP A 36 28.79 -41.36 -43.78
CA ASP A 36 30.15 -40.88 -43.52
C ASP A 36 30.13 -39.41 -43.12
N VAL A 37 30.48 -39.14 -41.86
CA VAL A 37 30.55 -37.79 -41.30
C VAL A 37 32.00 -37.34 -41.23
N ALA A 38 32.28 -36.16 -41.82
CA ALA A 38 33.63 -35.60 -41.86
C ALA A 38 34.24 -35.47 -40.46
N GLY A 39 35.39 -36.11 -40.25
CA GLY A 39 36.13 -36.08 -38.97
C GLY A 39 35.62 -37.04 -37.88
N GLN A 40 34.46 -37.69 -38.06
CA GLN A 40 33.88 -38.65 -37.11
C GLN A 40 33.79 -40.08 -37.68
N GLY A 41 33.77 -40.22 -39.01
CA GLY A 41 33.66 -41.51 -39.69
C GLY A 41 32.20 -41.96 -39.88
N PRO A 42 31.96 -43.26 -40.10
CA PRO A 42 30.64 -43.80 -40.37
C PRO A 42 29.76 -43.80 -39.10
N LEU A 43 28.62 -43.11 -39.15
CA LEU A 43 27.64 -43.01 -38.05
C LEU A 43 26.25 -43.45 -38.49
N GLY A 44 25.52 -44.12 -37.60
CA GLY A 44 24.11 -44.46 -37.80
C GLY A 44 23.20 -43.25 -37.52
N LEU A 45 21.93 -43.33 -37.92
CA LEU A 45 20.97 -42.24 -37.69
C LEU A 45 20.78 -41.90 -36.20
N ASP A 46 20.82 -42.90 -35.31
CA ASP A 46 20.65 -42.70 -33.85
C ASP A 46 21.79 -41.91 -33.20
N ASP A 47 22.97 -41.87 -33.84
CA ASP A 47 24.16 -41.12 -33.39
C ASP A 47 24.14 -39.66 -33.87
N LEU A 48 23.13 -39.28 -34.66
CA LEU A 48 23.03 -37.98 -35.32
C LEU A 48 21.92 -37.14 -34.70
N ALA A 49 22.05 -35.83 -34.87
CA ALA A 49 21.04 -34.84 -34.52
C ALA A 49 20.64 -33.99 -35.73
N VAL A 50 19.44 -33.44 -35.69
CA VAL A 50 18.93 -32.47 -36.66
C VAL A 50 18.24 -31.33 -35.94
N GLU A 51 18.38 -30.12 -36.47
CA GLU A 51 17.65 -28.96 -35.96
C GLU A 51 16.26 -28.85 -36.60
N ASP A 52 15.30 -28.43 -35.80
CA ASP A 52 14.01 -27.98 -36.30
C ASP A 52 14.17 -26.81 -37.30
N GLU A 53 13.21 -26.66 -38.22
CA GLU A 53 13.24 -25.61 -39.26
C GLU A 53 13.39 -24.21 -38.66
N THR A 54 12.78 -23.94 -37.49
CA THR A 54 12.86 -22.64 -36.81
C THR A 54 14.26 -22.31 -36.27
N LEU A 55 15.16 -23.29 -36.20
CA LEU A 55 16.51 -23.16 -35.67
C LEU A 55 17.59 -23.04 -36.75
N VAL A 56 17.22 -23.20 -38.02
CA VAL A 56 18.15 -23.08 -39.15
C VAL A 56 18.77 -21.67 -39.16
N GLY A 57 20.11 -21.61 -39.06
CA GLY A 57 20.86 -20.34 -38.99
C GLY A 57 20.81 -19.61 -37.64
N VAL A 58 20.07 -20.15 -36.67
CA VAL A 58 19.97 -19.64 -35.29
C VAL A 58 20.98 -20.33 -34.36
N VAL A 59 21.20 -21.63 -34.55
CA VAL A 59 22.16 -22.46 -33.82
C VAL A 59 23.24 -23.01 -34.77
N THR A 60 24.44 -23.27 -34.27
CA THR A 60 25.50 -23.93 -35.06
C THR A 60 25.38 -25.45 -35.01
N GLU A 61 26.02 -26.15 -35.94
CA GLU A 61 26.01 -27.63 -35.92
C GLU A 61 26.60 -28.19 -34.62
N GLU A 62 27.64 -27.58 -34.07
CA GLU A 62 28.21 -27.97 -32.77
C GLU A 62 27.24 -27.75 -31.61
N GLU A 63 26.40 -26.72 -31.69
CA GLU A 63 25.37 -26.47 -30.69
C GLU A 63 24.26 -27.52 -30.77
N VAL A 64 23.86 -27.92 -31.97
CA VAL A 64 22.83 -28.95 -32.21
C VAL A 64 23.26 -30.31 -31.69
N SER A 65 24.46 -30.78 -32.05
CA SER A 65 24.97 -32.07 -31.57
C SER A 65 25.14 -32.10 -30.05
N ARG A 66 25.59 -30.99 -29.46
CA ARG A 66 25.74 -30.87 -28.00
C ARG A 66 24.41 -30.88 -27.26
N VAL A 67 23.39 -30.17 -27.76
CA VAL A 67 22.05 -30.15 -27.13
C VAL A 67 21.37 -31.52 -27.23
N ALA A 68 21.53 -32.20 -28.36
CA ALA A 68 20.99 -33.54 -28.57
C ALA A 68 21.76 -34.64 -27.82
N GLU A 69 22.94 -34.32 -27.25
CA GLU A 69 23.88 -35.30 -26.70
C GLU A 69 24.24 -36.37 -27.74
N ARG A 70 24.59 -35.93 -28.95
CA ARG A 70 24.91 -36.78 -30.11
C ARG A 70 26.28 -36.49 -30.69
N THR A 71 26.79 -37.46 -31.44
CA THR A 71 28.17 -37.44 -31.95
C THR A 71 28.34 -36.39 -33.03
N ALA A 72 27.33 -36.22 -33.90
CA ALA A 72 27.36 -35.23 -34.96
C ALA A 72 25.95 -34.80 -35.40
N VAL A 73 25.90 -33.83 -36.30
CA VAL A 73 24.68 -33.39 -36.98
C VAL A 73 24.54 -34.14 -38.31
N LEU A 74 23.30 -34.38 -38.76
CA LEU A 74 23.04 -34.97 -40.07
C LEU A 74 23.78 -34.17 -41.17
N PRO A 75 24.73 -34.78 -41.92
CA PRO A 75 25.58 -34.07 -42.87
C PRO A 75 24.77 -33.36 -43.96
N GLY A 76 25.26 -32.21 -44.43
CA GLY A 76 24.63 -31.46 -45.53
C GLY A 76 24.43 -32.27 -46.81
N VAL A 77 25.29 -33.25 -47.10
CA VAL A 77 25.15 -34.14 -48.27
C VAL A 77 23.92 -35.06 -48.20
N ALA A 78 23.38 -35.30 -47.00
CA ALA A 78 22.16 -36.07 -46.77
C ALA A 78 20.90 -35.18 -46.72
N ARG A 79 21.07 -33.86 -46.82
CA ARG A 79 19.99 -32.87 -46.80
C ARG A 79 19.79 -32.33 -48.20
N ASP A 80 18.64 -32.60 -48.81
CA ASP A 80 18.30 -31.95 -50.08
C ASP A 80 17.88 -30.49 -49.86
N GLU A 81 18.17 -29.63 -50.85
CA GLU A 81 17.90 -28.19 -50.80
C GLU A 81 16.39 -27.88 -50.68
N ASP A 82 15.53 -28.76 -51.20
CA ASP A 82 14.07 -28.63 -51.13
C ASP A 82 13.50 -29.05 -49.77
N GLY A 83 14.33 -29.54 -48.83
CA GLY A 83 13.93 -29.91 -47.48
C GLY A 83 13.15 -31.22 -47.36
N ARG A 84 13.02 -32.01 -48.43
CA ARG A 84 12.24 -33.26 -48.45
C ARG A 84 12.82 -34.34 -47.54
N TRP A 85 14.09 -34.25 -47.19
CA TRP A 85 14.74 -35.12 -46.21
C TRP A 85 13.99 -35.11 -44.87
N ARG A 86 13.37 -33.98 -44.48
CA ARG A 86 12.54 -33.91 -43.27
C ARG A 86 11.26 -34.74 -43.39
N GLU A 87 10.63 -34.75 -44.57
CA GLU A 87 9.46 -35.59 -44.84
C GLU A 87 9.82 -37.08 -44.77
N VAL A 88 11.02 -37.45 -45.24
CA VAL A 88 11.52 -38.83 -45.17
C VAL A 88 11.79 -39.23 -43.72
N LEU A 89 12.40 -38.37 -42.91
CA LEU A 89 12.58 -38.64 -41.48
C LEU A 89 11.24 -38.76 -40.75
N ALA A 90 10.28 -37.89 -41.05
CA ALA A 90 8.94 -37.98 -40.47
C ALA A 90 8.20 -39.26 -40.88
N ASP A 91 8.32 -39.71 -42.14
CA ASP A 91 7.80 -41.02 -42.58
C ASP A 91 8.46 -42.17 -41.81
N TRP A 92 9.77 -42.12 -41.58
CA TRP A 92 10.45 -43.16 -40.81
C TRP A 92 10.07 -43.18 -39.33
N GLU A 93 9.98 -42.01 -38.68
CA GLU A 93 9.57 -41.90 -37.28
C GLU A 93 8.14 -42.45 -37.06
N ASN A 94 7.22 -42.17 -37.98
CA ASN A 94 5.84 -42.66 -37.93
C ASN A 94 5.71 -44.19 -38.11
N HIS A 95 6.77 -44.88 -38.54
CA HIS A 95 6.78 -46.32 -38.81
C HIS A 95 7.89 -47.06 -38.05
N ASP A 96 8.20 -46.62 -36.82
CA ASP A 96 9.19 -47.22 -35.91
C ASP A 96 10.60 -47.36 -36.51
N GLY A 97 10.98 -46.46 -37.42
CA GLY A 97 12.32 -46.38 -37.98
C GLY A 97 13.28 -45.57 -37.09
N ALA A 98 14.58 -45.90 -37.14
CA ALA A 98 15.63 -45.05 -36.59
C ALA A 98 15.66 -43.68 -37.29
N VAL A 99 15.75 -42.60 -36.51
CA VAL A 99 15.84 -41.22 -37.01
C VAL A 99 16.80 -40.42 -36.14
N PRO A 100 17.50 -39.41 -36.70
CA PRO A 100 18.27 -38.48 -35.89
C PRO A 100 17.41 -37.82 -34.82
N VAL A 101 18.01 -37.50 -33.67
CA VAL A 101 17.32 -36.75 -32.62
C VAL A 101 17.05 -35.34 -33.12
N THR A 102 15.77 -34.95 -33.13
CA THR A 102 15.38 -33.58 -33.47
C THR A 102 15.57 -32.68 -32.26
N VAL A 103 16.40 -31.65 -32.41
CA VAL A 103 16.51 -30.54 -31.46
C VAL A 103 15.46 -29.51 -31.82
N ASP A 104 14.45 -29.39 -30.95
CA ASP A 104 13.43 -28.37 -31.09
C ASP A 104 13.85 -27.03 -30.46
N LEU A 105 13.03 -25.99 -30.67
CA LEU A 105 13.28 -24.67 -30.10
C LEU A 105 13.33 -24.68 -28.57
N TYR A 106 12.56 -25.53 -27.89
CA TYR A 106 12.53 -25.61 -26.44
C TYR A 106 13.84 -26.17 -25.87
N ASP A 107 14.41 -27.18 -26.51
CA ASP A 107 15.71 -27.74 -26.18
C ASP A 107 16.83 -26.73 -26.47
N ALA A 108 16.79 -26.06 -27.62
CA ALA A 108 17.76 -25.03 -27.97
C ALA A 108 17.74 -23.83 -27.01
N LEU A 109 16.59 -23.48 -26.42
CA LEU A 109 16.48 -22.38 -25.45
C LEU A 109 17.37 -22.57 -24.21
N ARG A 110 17.79 -23.80 -23.89
CA ARG A 110 18.77 -24.06 -22.81
C ARG A 110 20.14 -23.45 -23.10
N LEU A 111 20.48 -23.22 -24.38
CA LEU A 111 21.71 -22.53 -24.80
C LEU A 111 21.77 -21.07 -24.38
N LEU A 112 20.65 -20.45 -23.97
CA LEU A 112 20.64 -19.08 -23.46
C LEU A 112 21.47 -18.93 -22.17
N ASP A 113 21.61 -20.01 -21.40
CA ASP A 113 22.40 -20.05 -20.19
C ASP A 113 23.87 -20.47 -20.44
N ASP A 114 24.25 -20.78 -21.69
CA ASP A 114 25.65 -21.08 -22.04
C ASP A 114 26.51 -19.81 -22.03
N GLU A 115 27.44 -19.73 -21.07
CA GLU A 115 28.31 -18.58 -20.85
C GLU A 115 29.30 -18.31 -22.00
N ILE A 116 29.60 -19.33 -22.82
CA ILE A 116 30.57 -19.23 -23.93
C ILE A 116 29.91 -18.62 -25.18
N ARG A 117 28.57 -18.65 -25.26
CA ARG A 117 27.82 -18.23 -26.43
C ARG A 117 27.87 -16.72 -26.65
N SER A 118 28.07 -16.26 -27.89
CA SER A 118 28.17 -14.82 -28.15
C SER A 118 26.83 -14.08 -27.91
N PRO A 119 26.84 -12.78 -27.52
CA PRO A 119 25.61 -12.01 -27.37
C PRO A 119 24.75 -11.97 -28.65
N ARG A 120 25.38 -11.97 -29.84
CA ARG A 120 24.67 -12.00 -31.12
C ARG A 120 23.90 -13.31 -31.33
N ALA A 121 24.52 -14.44 -31.00
CA ALA A 121 23.86 -15.75 -31.08
C ALA A 121 22.68 -15.85 -30.09
N ASN A 122 22.85 -15.32 -28.87
CA ASN A 122 21.76 -15.24 -27.89
C ASN A 122 20.59 -14.38 -28.37
N ILE A 123 20.85 -13.25 -29.03
CA ILE A 123 19.79 -12.38 -29.60
C ILE A 123 19.00 -13.12 -30.67
N ARG A 124 19.67 -13.88 -31.56
CA ARG A 124 18.99 -14.67 -32.59
C ARG A 124 18.08 -15.75 -31.98
N LEU A 125 18.61 -16.51 -31.01
CA LEU A 125 17.83 -17.55 -30.34
C LEU A 125 16.66 -16.94 -29.53
N ALA A 126 16.89 -15.82 -28.85
CA ALA A 126 15.83 -15.12 -28.14
C ALA A 126 14.74 -14.62 -29.11
N ALA A 127 15.11 -14.09 -30.28
CA ALA A 127 14.15 -13.65 -31.28
C ALA A 127 13.32 -14.81 -31.87
N ALA A 128 13.93 -15.99 -32.06
CA ALA A 128 13.20 -17.21 -32.43
C ALA A 128 12.21 -17.61 -31.33
N GLY A 129 12.64 -17.63 -30.06
CA GLY A 129 11.77 -17.87 -28.90
C GLY A 129 10.60 -16.89 -28.80
N LEU A 130 10.84 -15.60 -29.09
CA LEU A 130 9.79 -14.57 -29.11
C LEU A 130 8.77 -14.80 -30.23
N SER A 131 9.23 -15.22 -31.40
CA SER A 131 8.36 -15.48 -32.57
C SER A 131 7.45 -16.70 -32.35
N ALA A 132 7.88 -17.63 -31.50
CA ALA A 132 7.12 -18.80 -31.07
C ALA A 132 6.35 -18.62 -29.74
N ASP A 133 6.28 -17.39 -29.20
CA ASP A 133 5.61 -17.06 -27.93
C ASP A 133 6.15 -17.81 -26.67
N ILE A 134 7.39 -18.30 -26.70
CA ILE A 134 8.02 -19.04 -25.59
C ILE A 134 8.69 -18.07 -24.60
N TYR A 135 7.88 -17.38 -23.80
CA TYR A 135 8.38 -16.33 -22.88
C TYR A 135 9.02 -16.86 -21.60
N SER A 136 8.62 -18.02 -21.10
CA SER A 136 9.05 -18.54 -19.79
C SER A 136 10.57 -18.72 -19.71
N SER A 137 11.15 -19.39 -20.72
CA SER A 137 12.59 -19.64 -20.80
C SER A 137 13.39 -18.33 -20.91
N LEU A 138 12.89 -17.36 -21.68
CA LEU A 138 13.52 -16.04 -21.81
C LEU A 138 13.58 -15.26 -20.49
N LEU A 139 12.61 -15.48 -19.60
CA LEU A 139 12.54 -14.80 -18.32
C LEU A 139 13.41 -15.46 -17.25
N SER A 140 13.60 -16.78 -17.32
CA SER A 140 14.41 -17.53 -16.35
C SER A 140 15.91 -17.51 -16.66
N SER A 141 16.30 -17.46 -17.94
CA SER A 141 17.69 -17.59 -18.37
C SER A 141 18.49 -16.29 -18.32
N ARG A 142 19.81 -16.40 -18.16
CA ARG A 142 20.77 -15.29 -18.02
C ARG A 142 21.42 -14.91 -19.36
N TRP A 143 20.61 -14.44 -20.30
CA TRP A 143 21.07 -14.13 -21.66
C TRP A 143 21.16 -12.64 -21.97
N LEU A 144 20.61 -11.76 -21.11
CA LEU A 144 20.76 -10.31 -21.28
C LEU A 144 22.17 -9.90 -20.88
N VAL A 145 22.87 -9.22 -21.77
CA VAL A 145 24.27 -8.83 -21.57
C VAL A 145 24.39 -7.32 -21.44
N ASP A 146 25.08 -6.84 -20.41
CA ASP A 146 25.45 -5.43 -20.26
C ASP A 146 26.74 -5.09 -21.03
N SER A 147 27.11 -3.81 -21.10
CA SER A 147 28.31 -3.34 -21.80
C SER A 147 29.61 -3.87 -21.19
N SER A 148 29.61 -4.32 -19.93
CA SER A 148 30.76 -4.95 -19.28
C SER A 148 30.93 -6.44 -19.62
N GLY A 149 29.96 -7.03 -20.34
CA GLY A 149 29.90 -8.46 -20.62
C GLY A 149 29.20 -9.28 -19.53
N GLY A 150 28.69 -8.64 -18.48
CA GLY A 150 27.92 -9.28 -17.42
C GLY A 150 26.60 -9.81 -17.94
N ARG A 151 26.25 -11.05 -17.56
CA ARG A 151 25.01 -11.72 -17.94
C ARG A 151 23.95 -11.66 -16.86
N HIS A 152 22.71 -11.40 -17.25
CA HIS A 152 21.59 -11.17 -16.37
C HIS A 152 20.34 -11.85 -16.89
N SER A 153 19.49 -12.29 -15.96
CA SER A 153 18.10 -12.60 -16.28
C SER A 153 17.32 -11.31 -16.52
N VAL A 154 16.17 -11.41 -17.17
CA VAL A 154 15.26 -10.29 -17.38
C VAL A 154 14.76 -9.78 -16.01
N PRO A 155 15.08 -8.52 -15.61
CA PRO A 155 14.73 -8.02 -14.28
C PRO A 155 13.23 -7.99 -14.03
N ARG A 156 12.79 -8.52 -12.88
CA ARG A 156 11.37 -8.48 -12.48
C ARG A 156 10.95 -7.04 -12.16
N PRO A 157 9.65 -6.69 -12.25
CA PRO A 157 9.19 -5.32 -11.97
C PRO A 157 9.55 -4.79 -10.58
N ALA A 158 9.66 -5.64 -9.56
CA ALA A 158 10.02 -5.27 -8.18
C ALA A 158 11.53 -5.37 -7.88
N GLU A 159 12.37 -5.45 -8.91
CA GLU A 159 13.82 -5.36 -8.79
C GLU A 159 14.29 -3.93 -9.15
N PRO A 160 15.46 -3.47 -8.72
CA PRO A 160 15.95 -2.13 -9.10
C PRO A 160 16.49 -2.06 -10.54
N ALA A 161 17.04 -3.15 -11.07
CA ALA A 161 17.80 -3.12 -12.31
C ALA A 161 16.95 -2.84 -13.57
N VAL A 162 17.45 -1.94 -14.43
CA VAL A 162 16.95 -1.68 -15.79
C VAL A 162 18.11 -1.57 -16.78
N PHE A 163 17.82 -1.78 -18.06
CA PHE A 163 18.78 -1.60 -19.14
C PHE A 163 18.50 -0.30 -19.89
N THR A 164 19.56 0.37 -20.33
CA THR A 164 19.54 1.63 -21.08
C THR A 164 20.60 1.57 -22.18
N ASP A 165 20.44 2.37 -23.22
CA ASP A 165 21.48 2.58 -24.24
C ASP A 165 22.69 3.34 -23.69
N ALA A 166 22.47 4.32 -22.81
CA ALA A 166 23.49 4.96 -22.00
C ALA A 166 22.93 5.29 -20.60
N PRO A 167 23.67 5.06 -19.51
CA PRO A 167 23.18 5.32 -18.17
C PRO A 167 23.18 6.83 -17.89
N ARG A 168 22.00 7.46 -17.91
CA ARG A 168 21.80 8.84 -17.45
C ARG A 168 20.49 9.05 -16.69
N GLY A 169 20.33 10.24 -16.12
CA GLY A 169 19.14 10.66 -15.37
C GLY A 169 18.88 9.84 -14.11
N LEU A 170 17.63 9.82 -13.67
CA LEU A 170 17.23 9.27 -12.37
C LEU A 170 17.63 7.80 -12.22
N GLY A 171 17.51 7.00 -13.28
CA GLY A 171 17.90 5.59 -13.25
C GLY A 171 19.40 5.39 -12.99
N ALA A 172 20.25 6.20 -13.61
CA ALA A 172 21.70 6.15 -13.37
C ALA A 172 22.07 6.67 -11.99
N SER A 173 21.46 7.79 -11.58
CA SER A 173 21.66 8.42 -10.28
C SER A 173 21.32 7.48 -9.12
N LEU A 174 20.24 6.69 -9.24
CA LEU A 174 19.85 5.68 -8.26
C LEU A 174 20.61 4.35 -8.38
N GLY A 175 21.50 4.19 -9.37
CA GLY A 175 22.22 2.95 -9.62
C GLY A 175 21.36 1.81 -10.21
N PHE A 176 20.21 2.15 -10.79
CA PHE A 176 19.26 1.20 -11.38
C PHE A 176 19.64 0.86 -12.83
N SER A 177 20.17 1.85 -13.56
CA SER A 177 20.47 1.72 -14.99
C SER A 177 21.79 1.00 -15.26
N ARG A 178 21.73 0.04 -16.18
CA ARG A 178 22.88 -0.65 -16.78
C ARG A 178 22.90 -0.38 -18.26
N GLU A 179 24.08 -0.13 -18.80
CA GLU A 179 24.24 0.01 -20.25
C GLU A 179 24.10 -1.36 -20.91
N ILE A 180 23.24 -1.48 -21.93
CA ILE A 180 23.03 -2.74 -22.65
C ILE A 180 24.16 -2.98 -23.66
N HIS A 181 24.56 -4.24 -23.85
CA HIS A 181 25.62 -4.58 -24.80
C HIS A 181 25.30 -4.11 -26.23
N PRO A 182 26.27 -3.54 -27.01
CA PRO A 182 26.01 -2.97 -28.33
C PRO A 182 25.37 -3.92 -29.36
N ALA A 183 25.56 -5.24 -29.20
CA ALA A 183 24.89 -6.24 -30.03
C ALA A 183 23.35 -6.11 -30.00
N PHE A 184 22.76 -5.72 -28.86
CA PHE A 184 21.32 -5.48 -28.74
C PHE A 184 20.88 -4.21 -29.45
N LEU A 185 21.79 -3.29 -29.76
CA LEU A 185 21.52 -2.03 -30.46
C LEU A 185 21.76 -2.12 -31.98
N ALA A 186 22.24 -3.26 -32.47
CA ALA A 186 22.47 -3.47 -33.90
C ALA A 186 21.19 -3.33 -34.72
N ASP A 187 21.33 -2.88 -35.97
CA ASP A 187 20.21 -2.75 -36.91
C ASP A 187 19.96 -4.06 -37.65
N THR A 188 19.56 -5.09 -36.89
CA THR A 188 19.06 -6.36 -37.42
C THR A 188 17.63 -6.60 -36.95
N ASP A 189 16.88 -7.42 -37.67
CA ASP A 189 15.48 -7.71 -37.36
C ASP A 189 15.32 -8.41 -36.01
N GLU A 190 16.24 -9.32 -35.66
CA GLU A 190 16.26 -10.03 -34.39
C GLU A 190 16.51 -9.09 -33.22
N ALA A 191 17.52 -8.22 -33.35
CA ALA A 191 17.83 -7.22 -32.32
C ALA A 191 16.67 -6.23 -32.15
N ARG A 192 16.00 -5.83 -33.24
CA ARG A 192 14.83 -4.94 -33.19
C ARG A 192 13.64 -5.61 -32.48
N SER A 193 13.38 -6.89 -32.77
CA SER A 193 12.34 -7.69 -32.10
C SER A 193 12.59 -7.79 -30.59
N VAL A 194 13.81 -8.17 -30.20
CA VAL A 194 14.22 -8.27 -28.79
C VAL A 194 14.10 -6.91 -28.08
N ARG A 195 14.60 -5.82 -28.67
CA ARG A 195 14.47 -4.47 -28.09
C ARG A 195 13.01 -4.07 -27.90
N ALA A 196 12.15 -4.34 -28.88
CA ALA A 196 10.72 -4.02 -28.79
C ALA A 196 10.06 -4.78 -27.64
N TRP A 197 10.38 -6.07 -27.49
CA TRP A 197 9.89 -6.89 -26.38
C TRP A 197 10.39 -6.38 -25.02
N LEU A 198 11.69 -6.08 -24.88
CA LEU A 198 12.25 -5.54 -23.64
C LEU A 198 11.66 -4.18 -23.26
N ARG A 199 11.38 -3.30 -24.24
CA ARG A 199 10.69 -2.02 -24.03
C ARG A 199 9.25 -2.22 -23.57
N LYS A 200 8.50 -3.11 -24.22
CA LYS A 200 7.12 -3.44 -23.83
C LYS A 200 7.03 -3.94 -22.38
N ARG A 201 8.08 -4.60 -21.89
CA ARG A 201 8.19 -5.08 -20.50
C ARG A 201 8.74 -4.05 -19.51
N GLY A 202 9.13 -2.85 -19.95
CA GLY A 202 9.75 -1.83 -19.09
C GLY A 202 11.13 -2.24 -18.56
N VAL A 203 11.85 -3.10 -19.29
CA VAL A 203 13.20 -3.57 -18.95
C VAL A 203 14.25 -2.75 -19.66
N LEU A 204 14.03 -2.45 -20.94
CA LEU A 204 14.86 -1.54 -21.72
C LEU A 204 14.18 -0.17 -21.75
N LEU A 205 14.77 0.81 -21.07
CA LEU A 205 14.28 2.18 -21.05
C LEU A 205 15.01 3.03 -22.08
N THR A 206 14.32 4.03 -22.60
CA THR A 206 14.96 5.14 -23.33
C THR A 206 15.63 6.08 -22.34
N ASP A 207 16.73 6.71 -22.75
CA ASP A 207 17.45 7.70 -21.96
C ASP A 207 16.49 8.71 -21.30
N GLY A 208 16.60 8.88 -19.98
CA GLY A 208 15.83 9.87 -19.22
C GLY A 208 14.37 9.52 -18.86
N ASP A 209 13.89 8.28 -19.03
CA ASP A 209 12.52 7.89 -18.61
C ASP A 209 12.39 7.79 -17.07
N ALA A 210 12.29 8.95 -16.42
CA ALA A 210 12.11 9.05 -14.97
C ALA A 210 10.80 8.40 -14.50
N VAL A 211 9.75 8.37 -15.34
CA VAL A 211 8.44 7.80 -14.98
C VAL A 211 8.54 6.29 -14.83
N ALA A 212 9.22 5.61 -15.77
CA ALA A 212 9.46 4.17 -15.66
C ALA A 212 10.31 3.81 -14.42
N VAL A 213 11.34 4.61 -14.12
CA VAL A 213 12.16 4.43 -12.91
C VAL A 213 11.32 4.61 -11.63
N ILE A 214 10.46 5.64 -11.59
CA ILE A 214 9.54 5.87 -10.47
C ILE A 214 8.55 4.70 -10.30
N ARG A 215 7.99 4.16 -11.39
CA ARG A 215 7.11 2.99 -11.33
C ARG A 215 7.83 1.75 -10.80
N ARG A 216 9.09 1.55 -11.17
CA ARG A 216 9.91 0.45 -10.63
C ARG A 216 10.21 0.64 -9.15
N LEU A 217 10.56 1.86 -8.74
CA LEU A 217 10.76 2.20 -7.32
C LEU A 217 9.46 2.03 -6.50
N ALA A 218 8.31 2.39 -7.07
CA ALA A 218 7.00 2.13 -6.46
C ALA A 218 6.73 0.62 -6.32
N ALA A 219 7.00 -0.19 -7.35
CA ALA A 219 6.84 -1.64 -7.28
C ALA A 219 7.70 -2.28 -6.17
N ILE A 220 8.93 -1.80 -5.96
CA ILE A 220 9.78 -2.20 -4.83
C ILE A 220 9.09 -1.87 -3.49
N GLY A 221 8.51 -0.67 -3.37
CA GLY A 221 7.83 -0.23 -2.16
C GLY A 221 6.55 -1.02 -1.86
N ALA A 222 5.75 -1.31 -2.90
CA ALA A 222 4.50 -2.05 -2.81
C ALA A 222 4.73 -3.52 -2.42
N ALA A 223 5.84 -4.13 -2.85
CA ALA A 223 6.21 -5.51 -2.49
C ALA A 223 6.54 -5.69 -0.99
N GLY A 224 6.67 -4.60 -0.23
CA GLY A 224 6.79 -4.61 1.23
C GLY A 224 8.22 -4.43 1.76
N SER A 225 8.33 -3.76 2.91
CA SER A 225 9.57 -3.28 3.53
C SER A 225 10.54 -4.35 4.08
N GLY A 226 10.44 -5.61 3.62
CA GLY A 226 11.34 -6.70 4.02
C GLY A 226 12.47 -7.00 3.02
N GLY A 227 12.50 -6.34 1.86
CA GLY A 227 13.47 -6.61 0.82
C GLY A 227 14.83 -5.93 1.03
N LEU A 228 15.90 -6.59 0.58
CA LEU A 228 17.29 -6.11 0.45
C LEU A 228 17.45 -4.84 -0.43
N ASN A 229 16.35 -4.29 -0.97
CA ASN A 229 16.34 -3.26 -2.01
C ASN A 229 15.83 -1.89 -1.52
N VAL A 230 15.81 -1.66 -0.20
CA VAL A 230 15.46 -0.35 0.37
C VAL A 230 16.60 0.64 0.11
N LEU A 231 16.29 1.77 -0.52
CA LEU A 231 17.31 2.72 -0.98
C LEU A 231 17.45 3.93 -0.04
N GLN A 232 18.66 4.17 0.46
CA GLN A 232 18.99 5.42 1.14
C GLN A 232 19.38 6.48 0.12
N LEU A 233 18.60 7.55 0.03
CA LEU A 233 18.84 8.60 -0.96
C LEU A 233 19.80 9.66 -0.44
N THR A 234 20.70 10.09 -1.33
CA THR A 234 21.43 11.35 -1.17
C THR A 234 20.50 12.54 -1.38
N ASP A 235 20.95 13.72 -0.98
CA ASP A 235 20.17 14.95 -1.14
C ASP A 235 19.95 15.27 -2.64
N ASP A 236 20.92 15.01 -3.51
CA ASP A 236 20.81 15.22 -4.97
C ASP A 236 19.87 14.21 -5.63
N GLN A 237 19.94 12.93 -5.26
CA GLN A 237 19.01 11.89 -5.72
C GLN A 237 17.56 12.21 -5.33
N LEU A 238 17.37 12.78 -4.13
CA LEU A 238 16.05 13.19 -3.66
C LEU A 238 15.49 14.37 -4.46
N ILE A 239 16.35 15.32 -4.85
CA ILE A 239 15.99 16.45 -5.73
C ILE A 239 15.60 15.92 -7.12
N GLU A 240 16.39 15.02 -7.68
CA GLU A 240 16.12 14.44 -9.00
C GLU A 240 14.83 13.61 -9.00
N LEU A 241 14.55 12.87 -7.92
CA LEU A 241 13.30 12.15 -7.75
C LEU A 241 12.11 13.13 -7.70
N ARG A 242 12.21 14.24 -6.97
CA ARG A 242 11.17 15.30 -6.92
C ARG A 242 10.88 15.83 -8.32
N ASP A 243 11.92 16.10 -9.10
CA ASP A 243 11.80 16.68 -10.43
C ASP A 243 11.24 15.64 -11.43
N GLY A 244 11.64 14.37 -11.30
CA GLY A 244 11.05 13.26 -12.06
C GLY A 244 9.54 13.11 -11.87
N PHE A 245 9.04 13.35 -10.65
CA PHE A 245 7.60 13.31 -10.36
C PHE A 245 6.77 14.39 -11.09
N ALA A 246 7.41 15.44 -11.62
CA ALA A 246 6.73 16.42 -12.48
C ALA A 246 6.26 15.79 -13.80
N SER A 247 6.93 14.75 -14.27
CA SER A 247 6.58 14.03 -15.51
C SER A 247 5.57 12.89 -15.29
N VAL A 248 5.27 12.55 -14.03
CA VAL A 248 4.32 11.49 -13.68
C VAL A 248 2.89 12.00 -13.89
N PRO A 249 2.01 11.27 -14.59
CA PRO A 249 0.60 11.64 -14.76
C PRO A 249 -0.13 11.83 -13.41
N ASP A 250 -1.02 12.82 -13.33
CA ASP A 250 -1.74 13.16 -12.10
C ASP A 250 -2.53 11.98 -11.50
N SER A 251 -3.12 11.13 -12.34
CA SER A 251 -3.92 9.97 -11.93
C SER A 251 -3.11 8.87 -11.22
N GLU A 252 -1.81 8.75 -11.51
CA GLU A 252 -0.94 7.73 -10.92
C GLU A 252 -0.11 8.29 -9.77
N ARG A 253 0.03 9.63 -9.70
CA ARG A 253 1.04 10.30 -8.88
C ARG A 253 0.92 9.95 -7.40
N GLU A 254 -0.30 9.94 -6.85
CA GLU A 254 -0.54 9.69 -5.43
C GLU A 254 -0.19 8.25 -5.01
N THR A 255 -0.65 7.26 -5.78
CA THR A 255 -0.33 5.84 -5.52
C THR A 255 1.17 5.58 -5.65
N LEU A 256 1.79 6.00 -6.76
CA LEU A 256 3.23 5.82 -6.98
C LEU A 256 4.05 6.55 -5.91
N GLY A 257 3.63 7.77 -5.55
CA GLY A 257 4.26 8.56 -4.48
C GLY A 257 4.32 7.81 -3.16
N ARG A 258 3.17 7.29 -2.71
CA ARG A 258 3.06 6.54 -1.46
C ARG A 258 3.96 5.31 -1.46
N ASP A 259 3.95 4.54 -2.55
CA ASP A 259 4.74 3.32 -2.67
C ASP A 259 6.25 3.63 -2.73
N VAL A 260 6.67 4.65 -3.48
CA VAL A 260 8.05 5.14 -3.45
C VAL A 260 8.45 5.56 -2.03
N GLY A 261 7.55 6.20 -1.29
CA GLY A 261 7.73 6.55 0.11
C GLY A 261 7.96 5.37 1.05
N HIS A 262 7.58 4.15 0.65
CA HIS A 262 7.90 2.91 1.34
C HIS A 262 9.26 2.31 0.93
N ALA A 263 9.65 2.52 -0.33
CA ALA A 263 10.88 1.98 -0.92
C ALA A 263 12.15 2.72 -0.47
N ILE A 264 12.06 4.01 -0.13
CA ILE A 264 13.23 4.83 0.21
C ILE A 264 13.41 5.05 1.71
N ARG A 265 14.61 5.51 2.09
CA ARG A 265 14.94 5.96 3.45
C ARG A 265 15.54 7.36 3.41
N LEU A 266 15.02 8.21 4.28
CA LEU A 266 15.51 9.56 4.54
C LEU A 266 15.91 9.68 6.01
N GLN A 267 16.77 10.65 6.30
CA GLN A 267 17.18 10.94 7.66
C GLN A 267 16.02 11.57 8.45
N GLY A 268 15.67 10.94 9.55
CA GLY A 268 14.68 11.41 10.49
C GLY A 268 15.22 11.45 11.91
N HIS A 269 14.30 11.66 12.84
CA HIS A 269 14.54 11.53 14.26
C HIS A 269 13.28 11.09 14.98
N ARG A 270 13.45 10.56 16.19
CA ARG A 270 12.38 10.31 17.14
C ARG A 270 12.83 10.72 18.54
N TYR A 271 11.89 10.79 19.46
CA TYR A 271 12.19 10.95 20.88
C TYR A 271 12.04 9.61 21.60
N ASP A 272 12.98 9.29 22.47
CA ASP A 272 12.86 8.18 23.41
C ASP A 272 11.93 8.53 24.57
N ARG A 273 11.71 7.59 25.50
CA ARG A 273 10.86 7.82 26.69
C ARG A 273 11.41 8.88 27.65
N ALA A 274 12.70 9.18 27.59
CA ALA A 274 13.34 10.25 28.38
C ALA A 274 13.26 11.61 27.65
N GLY A 275 12.67 11.67 26.45
CA GLY A 275 12.62 12.86 25.62
C GLY A 275 13.94 13.21 24.95
N LYS A 276 14.94 12.31 24.96
CA LYS A 276 16.19 12.47 24.22
C LYS A 276 15.94 12.18 22.74
N ARG A 277 16.55 12.99 21.88
CA ARG A 277 16.45 12.84 20.43
C ARG A 277 17.39 11.72 19.96
N GLU A 278 16.84 10.81 19.17
CA GLU A 278 17.57 9.76 18.45
C GLU A 278 17.44 10.03 16.95
N ASP A 279 18.57 10.10 16.24
CA ASP A 279 18.55 10.18 14.78
C ASP A 279 18.45 8.78 14.18
N ILE A 280 17.62 8.64 13.15
CA ILE A 280 17.30 7.35 12.53
C ILE A 280 17.09 7.53 11.03
N ASP A 281 17.29 6.47 10.26
CA ASP A 281 16.83 6.41 8.87
C ASP A 281 15.41 5.86 8.82
N VAL A 282 14.51 6.56 8.12
CA VAL A 282 13.07 6.27 8.11
C VAL A 282 12.48 6.36 6.72
N ALA A 283 11.50 5.52 6.45
CA ALA A 283 10.62 5.65 5.29
C ALA A 283 9.76 6.93 5.43
N PRO A 284 9.71 7.83 4.44
CA PRO A 284 8.79 8.97 4.46
C PRO A 284 7.35 8.58 4.78
N ALA A 285 6.87 7.46 4.22
CA ALA A 285 5.53 6.93 4.47
C ALA A 285 5.24 6.57 5.95
N LYS A 286 6.29 6.41 6.77
CA LYS A 286 6.22 6.10 8.21
C LYS A 286 6.62 7.28 9.10
N ALA A 287 6.84 8.46 8.53
CA ALA A 287 7.32 9.64 9.24
C ALA A 287 6.34 10.82 9.16
N HIS A 288 6.50 11.80 10.03
CA HIS A 288 5.75 13.05 10.00
C HIS A 288 6.62 14.20 9.50
N LEU A 289 5.98 15.23 8.96
CA LEU A 289 6.68 16.46 8.60
C LEU A 289 7.06 17.26 9.85
N PRO A 290 8.28 17.81 9.92
CA PRO A 290 8.65 18.73 10.99
C PRO A 290 7.89 20.06 10.84
N ALA A 291 7.81 20.84 11.92
CA ALA A 291 6.99 22.06 11.98
C ALA A 291 7.26 23.04 10.83
N ARG A 292 8.52 23.20 10.40
CA ARG A 292 8.94 24.07 9.28
C ARG A 292 8.36 23.66 7.92
N LEU A 293 7.95 22.40 7.77
CA LEU A 293 7.36 21.84 6.55
C LEU A 293 5.86 21.56 6.68
N ASP A 294 5.34 21.46 7.90
CA ASP A 294 3.93 21.13 8.17
C ASP A 294 3.00 22.35 8.00
N SER A 295 3.35 23.51 8.56
CA SER A 295 2.48 24.70 8.54
C SER A 295 3.29 25.99 8.40
N SER A 296 2.68 27.01 7.79
CA SER A 296 3.21 28.38 7.85
C SER A 296 3.18 28.89 9.29
N GLU A 297 2.15 28.53 10.04
CA GLU A 297 2.01 28.82 11.47
C GLU A 297 2.54 27.65 12.28
N ARG A 298 3.76 27.82 12.81
CA ARG A 298 4.47 26.75 13.54
C ARG A 298 3.67 26.22 14.73
N GLU A 299 2.95 27.09 15.42
CA GLU A 299 2.18 26.77 16.62
C GLU A 299 0.90 25.99 16.32
N GLU A 300 0.47 25.93 15.07
CA GLU A 300 -0.67 25.12 14.62
C GLU A 300 -0.24 23.77 14.01
N SER A 301 1.06 23.44 14.05
CA SER A 301 1.60 22.21 13.46
C SER A 301 1.45 21.00 14.37
N PHE A 302 1.35 19.81 13.77
CA PHE A 302 1.34 18.55 14.50
C PHE A 302 2.66 18.30 15.23
N ALA A 303 3.78 18.74 14.65
CA ALA A 303 5.08 18.73 15.31
C ALA A 303 5.10 19.57 16.61
N PHE A 304 4.40 20.70 16.62
CA PHE A 304 4.29 21.52 17.83
C PHE A 304 3.39 20.87 18.89
N ALA A 305 2.22 20.36 18.49
CA ALA A 305 1.34 19.59 19.38
C ALA A 305 2.07 18.40 20.03
N ALA A 306 2.82 17.65 19.22
CA ALA A 306 3.56 16.49 19.66
C ALA A 306 4.77 16.82 20.54
N GLY A 307 5.43 17.97 20.35
CA GLY A 307 6.59 18.36 21.16
C GLY A 307 7.66 17.27 21.17
N ARG A 308 8.05 16.80 22.38
CA ARG A 308 9.04 15.72 22.58
C ARG A 308 8.38 14.37 22.90
N THR A 309 7.10 14.18 22.55
CA THR A 309 6.39 12.93 22.79
C THR A 309 7.13 11.76 22.15
N ALA A 310 7.36 10.71 22.95
CA ALA A 310 8.11 9.54 22.55
C ALA A 310 7.39 8.71 21.47
N GLY A 311 8.16 8.04 20.62
CA GLY A 311 7.64 7.06 19.65
C GLY A 311 7.15 7.62 18.32
N LEU A 312 6.91 8.94 18.21
CA LEU A 312 6.65 9.57 16.90
C LEU A 312 7.96 9.75 16.13
N VAL A 313 7.88 9.50 14.82
CA VAL A 313 9.01 9.66 13.91
C VAL A 313 8.79 10.87 13.00
N TRP A 314 9.84 11.67 12.83
CA TRP A 314 9.84 12.94 12.12
C TRP A 314 10.95 12.98 11.08
N LEU A 315 10.67 13.49 9.89
CA LEU A 315 11.73 13.84 8.93
C LEU A 315 12.56 15.02 9.45
N ARG A 316 13.83 15.11 9.02
CA ARG A 316 14.68 16.23 9.42
C ARG A 316 14.21 17.56 8.78
N PRO A 317 14.23 18.69 9.52
CA PRO A 317 13.87 20.00 8.98
C PRO A 317 14.73 20.48 7.80
N ARG A 318 15.95 19.95 7.66
CA ARG A 318 16.90 20.29 6.58
C ARG A 318 16.33 20.06 5.17
N TYR A 319 15.39 19.13 5.03
CA TYR A 319 14.77 18.85 3.74
C TYR A 319 13.96 20.02 3.18
N ALA A 320 13.58 21.00 4.01
CA ALA A 320 13.02 22.25 3.51
C ALA A 320 13.99 23.02 2.63
N GLU A 321 15.29 23.03 2.97
CA GLU A 321 16.33 23.75 2.22
C GLU A 321 16.87 22.90 1.07
N VAL A 322 17.06 21.60 1.29
CA VAL A 322 17.48 20.66 0.24
C VAL A 322 16.49 20.69 -0.93
N LEU A 323 15.19 20.55 -0.64
CA LEU A 323 14.14 20.53 -1.66
C LEU A 323 13.72 21.93 -2.14
N GLN A 324 14.38 23.00 -1.69
CA GLN A 324 14.30 24.32 -2.32
C GLN A 324 15.33 24.48 -3.44
N ARG A 325 16.39 23.66 -3.44
CA ARG A 325 17.40 23.64 -4.51
C ARG A 325 16.84 22.87 -5.70
N GLY A 326 16.91 23.45 -6.90
CA GLY A 326 16.38 22.89 -8.15
C GLY A 326 15.18 23.66 -8.74
N GLY A 327 14.80 23.32 -9.98
CA GLY A 327 13.83 24.05 -10.80
C GLY A 327 12.35 23.90 -10.37
N ALA A 328 11.43 24.42 -11.21
CA ALA A 328 9.99 24.65 -10.99
C ALA A 328 9.09 23.43 -10.65
N GLY A 329 9.63 22.43 -9.97
CA GLY A 329 8.93 21.22 -9.53
C GLY A 329 8.03 21.41 -8.31
N MET A 330 7.58 20.28 -7.79
CA MET A 330 6.67 20.20 -6.64
C MET A 330 7.31 20.76 -5.36
N GLY A 331 6.65 21.70 -4.68
CA GLY A 331 7.17 22.25 -3.41
C GLY A 331 7.43 21.16 -2.36
N ALA A 332 8.47 21.34 -1.54
CA ALA A 332 8.98 20.35 -0.57
C ALA A 332 7.89 19.66 0.27
N ARG A 333 6.94 20.46 0.81
CA ARG A 333 5.80 19.94 1.58
C ARG A 333 4.92 19.02 0.74
N LYS A 334 4.55 19.44 -0.48
CA LYS A 334 3.68 18.67 -1.38
C LYS A 334 4.38 17.37 -1.79
N PHE A 335 5.68 17.43 -2.08
CA PHE A 335 6.47 16.26 -2.46
C PHE A 335 6.63 15.25 -1.30
N LEU A 336 7.01 15.70 -0.11
CA LEU A 336 7.15 14.77 1.02
C LEU A 336 5.80 14.18 1.47
N ARG A 337 4.70 14.95 1.36
CA ARG A 337 3.34 14.41 1.55
C ARG A 337 2.97 13.39 0.49
N LEU A 338 3.36 13.62 -0.77
CA LEU A 338 3.19 12.67 -1.85
C LEU A 338 3.89 11.34 -1.53
N LEU A 339 5.07 11.40 -0.90
CA LEU A 339 5.81 10.24 -0.38
C LEU A 339 5.22 9.64 0.91
N GLY A 340 4.05 10.09 1.36
CA GLY A 340 3.35 9.55 2.54
C GLY A 340 3.80 10.13 3.89
N ALA A 341 4.60 11.20 3.91
CA ALA A 341 4.90 11.90 5.16
C ALA A 341 3.67 12.67 5.65
N GLU A 342 3.25 12.40 6.88
CA GLU A 342 1.99 12.90 7.43
C GLU A 342 2.13 14.23 8.16
N THR A 343 1.05 15.01 8.16
CA THR A 343 0.91 16.31 8.88
C THR A 343 -0.14 16.26 9.99
N ALA A 344 -0.66 15.07 10.28
CA ALA A 344 -1.68 14.80 11.27
C ALA A 344 -1.49 13.36 11.79
N PRO A 345 -2.07 13.00 12.96
CA PRO A 345 -2.01 11.64 13.47
C PRO A 345 -2.54 10.62 12.45
N ARG A 346 -1.90 9.46 12.35
CA ARG A 346 -2.38 8.38 11.49
C ARG A 346 -3.55 7.64 12.13
N LEU A 347 -4.58 7.39 11.33
CA LEU A 347 -5.63 6.41 11.62
C LEU A 347 -5.27 5.09 10.96
N ARG A 348 -5.44 3.99 11.68
CA ARG A 348 -5.28 2.64 11.13
C ARG A 348 -6.33 1.72 11.73
N ARG A 349 -6.71 0.67 11.00
CA ARG A 349 -7.58 -0.38 11.53
C ARG A 349 -6.98 -0.95 12.81
N HIS A 350 -7.83 -1.20 13.81
CA HIS A 350 -7.38 -1.70 15.10
C HIS A 350 -6.80 -3.11 14.94
N PRO A 351 -5.55 -3.38 15.39
CA PRO A 351 -4.89 -4.67 15.17
C PRO A 351 -5.56 -5.82 15.93
N GLY A 352 -6.25 -5.51 17.03
CA GLY A 352 -7.09 -6.46 17.77
C GLY A 352 -8.42 -6.83 17.09
N ALA A 353 -8.77 -6.23 15.94
CA ALA A 353 -9.97 -6.60 15.21
C ALA A 353 -9.76 -7.97 14.52
N ARG A 354 -10.70 -8.89 14.72
CA ARG A 354 -10.63 -10.27 14.25
C ARG A 354 -11.79 -10.63 13.35
N GLU A 355 -11.54 -11.49 12.37
CA GLU A 355 -12.60 -12.15 11.62
C GLU A 355 -13.25 -13.19 12.54
N ARG A 356 -14.57 -13.10 12.71
CA ARG A 356 -15.34 -14.04 13.54
C ARG A 356 -16.29 -14.88 12.70
N PHE A 357 -16.93 -14.25 11.71
CA PHE A 357 -17.81 -14.89 10.75
C PHE A 357 -17.18 -14.77 9.37
N THR A 358 -17.21 -15.84 8.60
CA THR A 358 -16.63 -15.90 7.24
C THR A 358 -17.21 -14.80 6.37
N GLN A 359 -16.36 -14.11 5.61
CA GLN A 359 -16.75 -13.04 4.68
C GLN A 359 -17.50 -11.87 5.34
N SER A 360 -17.34 -11.68 6.66
CA SER A 360 -17.96 -10.58 7.40
C SER A 360 -16.93 -9.52 7.83
N PRO A 361 -17.37 -8.28 8.12
CA PRO A 361 -16.52 -7.26 8.72
C PRO A 361 -15.79 -7.76 9.96
N LYS A 362 -14.57 -7.27 10.20
CA LYS A 362 -13.76 -7.67 11.36
C LYS A 362 -14.32 -7.00 12.61
N GLY A 363 -14.50 -7.78 13.67
CA GLY A 363 -15.01 -7.30 14.95
C GLY A 363 -13.88 -7.04 15.95
N LEU A 364 -13.91 -5.88 16.61
CA LEU A 364 -13.11 -5.56 17.79
C LEU A 364 -13.95 -5.80 19.07
N PRO A 365 -13.52 -6.69 19.99
CA PRO A 365 -14.28 -6.96 21.22
C PRO A 365 -14.56 -5.71 22.06
N ALA A 366 -15.61 -5.77 22.90
CA ALA A 366 -15.89 -4.73 23.89
C ALA A 366 -14.75 -4.63 24.92
N ASP A 367 -14.23 -5.77 25.36
CA ASP A 367 -13.14 -5.87 26.33
C ASP A 367 -11.78 -6.02 25.62
N VAL A 368 -11.17 -4.89 25.27
CA VAL A 368 -9.80 -4.83 24.74
C VAL A 368 -8.84 -4.49 25.88
N ILE A 369 -7.75 -5.25 25.99
CA ILE A 369 -6.69 -4.97 26.98
C ILE A 369 -6.20 -3.52 26.81
N SER A 370 -6.19 -2.76 27.91
CA SER A 370 -5.81 -1.33 27.92
C SER A 370 -6.69 -0.42 27.05
N GLY A 371 -7.94 -0.81 26.79
CA GLY A 371 -8.97 0.01 26.15
C GLY A 371 -9.65 1.01 27.10
N PRO A 372 -10.32 2.05 26.57
CA PRO A 372 -11.05 3.02 27.39
C PRO A 372 -12.24 2.39 28.11
N ARG A 373 -12.36 2.59 29.42
CA ARG A 373 -13.48 2.02 30.22
C ARG A 373 -14.83 2.56 29.76
N ALA A 374 -14.90 3.84 29.41
CA ALA A 374 -16.14 4.47 28.93
C ALA A 374 -16.68 3.81 27.65
N ARG A 375 -15.79 3.31 26.77
CA ARG A 375 -16.18 2.51 25.60
C ARG A 375 -16.85 1.21 26.02
N THR A 376 -16.24 0.47 26.94
CA THR A 376 -16.79 -0.81 27.43
C THR A 376 -18.16 -0.60 28.07
N ASP A 377 -18.33 0.44 28.87
CA ASP A 377 -19.61 0.76 29.49
C ASP A 377 -20.67 1.18 28.46
N ALA A 378 -20.29 1.97 27.44
CA ALA A 378 -21.18 2.34 26.34
C ALA A 378 -21.63 1.11 25.52
N LEU A 379 -20.74 0.16 25.24
CA LEU A 379 -21.10 -1.08 24.55
C LEU A 379 -22.00 -1.97 25.41
N ARG A 380 -21.72 -2.06 26.72
CA ARG A 380 -22.58 -2.80 27.67
C ARG A 380 -23.99 -2.22 27.72
N ALA A 381 -24.13 -0.89 27.70
CA ALA A 381 -25.43 -0.21 27.67
C ALA A 381 -26.23 -0.49 26.38
N LEU A 382 -25.54 -0.79 25.26
CA LEU A 382 -26.14 -1.20 24.00
C LEU A 382 -26.36 -2.72 23.90
N GLU A 383 -25.98 -3.50 24.92
CA GLU A 383 -25.92 -4.96 24.85
C GLU A 383 -25.03 -5.48 23.69
N ALA A 384 -24.02 -4.69 23.31
CA ALA A 384 -23.09 -5.00 22.25
C ALA A 384 -21.81 -5.66 22.81
N THR A 385 -21.30 -6.66 22.09
CA THR A 385 -20.07 -7.39 22.46
C THR A 385 -18.88 -7.01 21.57
N PHE A 386 -19.11 -6.35 20.43
CA PHE A 386 -18.10 -5.93 19.46
C PHE A 386 -18.41 -4.58 18.81
N THR A 387 -17.39 -3.97 18.21
CA THR A 387 -17.50 -2.94 17.17
C THR A 387 -16.98 -3.47 15.84
N LEU A 388 -17.52 -3.01 14.70
CA LEU A 388 -17.07 -3.45 13.37
C LEU A 388 -16.10 -2.46 12.73
N ASP A 389 -15.08 -2.99 12.03
CA ASP A 389 -14.07 -2.23 11.26
C ASP A 389 -13.48 -1.03 12.01
N ASP A 390 -13.26 -1.18 13.31
CA ASP A 390 -12.86 -0.08 14.21
C ASP A 390 -11.41 0.39 13.96
N TYR A 391 -11.14 1.66 14.27
CA TYR A 391 -9.89 2.35 14.02
C TYR A 391 -9.21 2.81 15.31
N GLU A 392 -7.89 2.75 15.33
CA GLU A 392 -7.04 3.35 16.36
C GLU A 392 -6.13 4.43 15.79
N SER A 393 -5.65 5.31 16.68
CA SER A 393 -4.56 6.24 16.38
C SER A 393 -3.53 6.24 17.52
N PRO A 394 -2.47 5.43 17.41
CA PRO A 394 -1.40 5.41 18.41
C PRO A 394 -0.69 6.77 18.51
N ASP A 395 -0.53 7.47 17.38
CA ASP A 395 0.09 8.81 17.31
C ASP A 395 -0.72 9.80 18.17
N LEU A 396 -2.04 9.82 18.01
CA LEU A 396 -2.94 10.70 18.73
C LEU A 396 -2.97 10.38 20.22
N ARG A 397 -3.04 9.10 20.58
CA ARG A 397 -2.95 8.66 21.98
C ARG A 397 -1.64 9.10 22.63
N ALA A 398 -0.51 8.90 21.95
CA ALA A 398 0.80 9.28 22.45
C ALA A 398 0.89 10.80 22.65
N VAL A 399 0.43 11.59 21.68
CA VAL A 399 0.44 13.06 21.78
C VAL A 399 -0.47 13.54 22.90
N ALA A 400 -1.70 13.03 23.02
CA ALA A 400 -2.61 13.39 24.09
C ALA A 400 -2.04 13.05 25.48
N SER A 401 -1.47 11.85 25.65
CA SER A 401 -0.80 11.48 26.91
C SER A 401 0.44 12.34 27.19
N GLY A 402 1.20 12.70 26.15
CA GLY A 402 2.36 13.58 26.28
C GLY A 402 2.01 15.04 26.56
N ILE A 403 0.82 15.50 26.18
CA ILE A 403 0.26 16.80 26.60
C ILE A 403 -0.19 16.71 28.05
N ALA A 404 -0.93 15.67 28.43
CA ALA A 404 -1.38 15.45 29.81
C ALA A 404 -0.21 15.42 30.82
N ALA A 405 0.94 14.86 30.42
CA ALA A 405 2.14 14.79 31.26
C ALA A 405 2.98 16.10 31.29
N GLU A 406 2.61 17.12 30.50
CA GLU A 406 3.34 18.39 30.44
C GLU A 406 3.17 19.18 31.75
N GLN A 407 4.31 19.46 32.39
CA GLN A 407 4.34 20.10 33.71
C GLN A 407 4.08 21.61 33.62
N ASN A 408 4.45 22.24 32.50
CA ASN A 408 4.22 23.67 32.30
C ASN A 408 2.79 23.91 31.76
N PRO A 409 1.88 24.55 32.51
CA PRO A 409 0.49 24.75 32.09
C PRO A 409 0.35 25.58 30.79
N GLN A 410 1.19 26.61 30.62
CA GLN A 410 1.15 27.44 29.41
C GLN A 410 1.57 26.65 28.17
N ILE A 411 2.62 25.82 28.28
CA ILE A 411 3.06 24.95 27.17
C ILE A 411 1.99 23.90 26.88
N ARG A 412 1.42 23.29 27.92
CA ARG A 412 0.35 22.28 27.80
C ARG A 412 -0.84 22.82 27.02
N ARG A 413 -1.35 24.01 27.38
CA ARG A 413 -2.47 24.66 26.67
C ARG A 413 -2.16 25.01 25.23
N ARG A 414 -0.95 25.52 24.94
CA ARG A 414 -0.54 25.80 23.55
C ARG A 414 -0.44 24.52 22.72
N ARG A 415 0.09 23.43 23.28
CA ARG A 415 0.13 22.12 22.61
C ARG A 415 -1.26 21.53 22.39
N ALA A 416 -2.17 21.69 23.36
CA ALA A 416 -3.56 21.28 23.25
C ALA A 416 -4.31 22.06 22.15
N ALA A 417 -4.16 23.39 22.11
CA ALA A 417 -4.69 24.22 21.05
C ALA A 417 -4.15 23.76 19.68
N ALA A 418 -2.85 23.56 19.55
CA ALA A 418 -2.23 23.03 18.33
C ALA A 418 -2.83 21.70 17.88
N LEU A 419 -3.09 20.77 18.81
CA LEU A 419 -3.75 19.50 18.49
C LEU A 419 -5.17 19.72 17.95
N PHE A 420 -5.94 20.66 18.50
CA PHE A 420 -7.24 21.07 17.93
C PHE A 420 -7.11 21.67 16.52
N HIS A 421 -6.10 22.50 16.27
CA HIS A 421 -5.84 23.04 14.94
C HIS A 421 -5.53 21.92 13.92
N VAL A 422 -4.75 20.92 14.33
CA VAL A 422 -4.44 19.74 13.51
C VAL A 422 -5.68 18.90 13.24
N LEU A 423 -6.46 18.58 14.29
CA LEU A 423 -7.67 17.77 14.17
C LEU A 423 -8.72 18.44 13.28
N GLY A 424 -8.99 19.73 13.48
CA GLY A 424 -9.98 20.43 12.66
C GLY A 424 -9.53 20.61 11.20
N ARG A 425 -8.22 20.75 10.93
CA ARG A 425 -7.69 20.82 9.56
C ARG A 425 -7.80 19.48 8.83
N ALA A 426 -7.65 18.38 9.57
CA ALA A 426 -7.77 17.03 9.04
C ALA A 426 -9.16 16.40 9.25
N TRP A 427 -10.15 17.19 9.72
CA TRP A 427 -11.39 16.65 10.29
C TRP A 427 -12.15 15.78 9.31
N SER A 428 -12.21 16.15 8.04
CA SER A 428 -12.88 15.35 7.00
C SER A 428 -12.39 13.90 6.95
N ARG A 429 -11.09 13.65 7.18
CA ARG A 429 -10.52 12.29 7.24
C ARG A 429 -10.86 11.56 8.54
N PHE A 430 -11.01 12.29 9.64
CA PHE A 430 -11.32 11.71 10.94
C PHE A 430 -12.82 11.45 11.11
N SER A 431 -13.68 12.32 10.57
CA SER A 431 -15.14 12.20 10.64
C SER A 431 -15.66 10.99 9.87
N ASP A 432 -14.96 10.53 8.83
CA ASP A 432 -15.31 9.29 8.13
C ASP A 432 -15.17 8.04 9.03
N HIS A 433 -14.47 8.18 10.16
CA HIS A 433 -14.12 7.11 11.08
C HIS A 433 -14.38 7.47 12.55
N ASP A 434 -15.26 8.42 12.85
CA ASP A 434 -15.55 8.85 14.23
C ASP A 434 -16.62 7.99 14.92
N GLU A 435 -17.46 7.31 14.15
CA GLU A 435 -18.49 6.36 14.59
C GLU A 435 -18.35 4.98 13.95
N VAL A 436 -18.66 3.94 14.70
CA VAL A 436 -18.63 2.52 14.30
C VAL A 436 -19.89 1.80 14.74
N ASP A 437 -20.24 0.74 14.03
CA ASP A 437 -21.38 -0.10 14.39
C ASP A 437 -21.05 -0.93 15.63
N ALA A 438 -21.94 -0.89 16.62
CA ALA A 438 -21.91 -1.72 17.81
C ALA A 438 -22.79 -2.96 17.57
N VAL A 439 -22.24 -4.15 17.77
CA VAL A 439 -22.91 -5.41 17.41
C VAL A 439 -22.82 -6.46 18.51
N TYR A 440 -23.80 -7.36 18.51
CA TYR A 440 -23.83 -8.59 19.29
C TYR A 440 -23.46 -9.79 18.41
N ASP A 441 -22.74 -10.75 18.97
CA ASP A 441 -22.01 -11.82 18.27
C ASP A 441 -22.68 -13.20 18.35
N TYR A 442 -23.91 -13.32 17.84
CA TYR A 442 -24.68 -14.57 17.93
C TYR A 442 -25.16 -15.07 16.56
N TYR A 443 -24.51 -16.14 16.08
CA TYR A 443 -24.60 -16.75 14.73
C TYR A 443 -24.29 -15.82 13.53
N ALA A 444 -24.49 -14.52 13.69
CA ALA A 444 -24.12 -13.45 12.78
C ALA A 444 -23.88 -12.16 13.59
N TRP A 445 -23.43 -11.10 12.93
CA TRP A 445 -23.41 -9.77 13.53
C TRP A 445 -24.84 -9.22 13.65
N GLN A 446 -25.29 -8.97 14.88
CA GLN A 446 -26.58 -8.36 15.16
C GLN A 446 -26.39 -6.90 15.53
N ASN A 447 -26.92 -5.97 14.75
CA ASN A 447 -26.77 -4.53 15.00
C ASN A 447 -27.47 -4.12 16.30
N ARG A 448 -26.75 -3.40 17.16
CA ARG A 448 -27.24 -2.86 18.45
C ARG A 448 -27.20 -1.33 18.52
N GLY A 449 -26.82 -0.68 17.43
CA GLY A 449 -26.66 0.76 17.31
C GLY A 449 -25.27 1.16 16.87
N ARG A 450 -24.92 2.42 17.12
CA ARG A 450 -23.60 3.00 16.80
C ARG A 450 -22.96 3.56 18.07
N THR A 451 -21.63 3.58 18.07
CA THR A 451 -20.84 4.20 19.13
C THR A 451 -19.63 4.91 18.52
N ALA A 452 -18.95 5.75 19.29
CA ALA A 452 -17.72 6.37 18.83
C ALA A 452 -16.63 5.30 18.55
N ALA A 453 -15.78 5.56 17.57
CA ALA A 453 -14.63 4.71 17.26
C ALA A 453 -13.62 4.69 18.41
N PHE A 454 -12.78 3.64 18.44
CA PHE A 454 -11.85 3.39 19.52
C PHE A 454 -10.84 4.54 19.73
N TRP A 455 -10.30 5.11 18.65
CA TRP A 455 -9.40 6.27 18.74
C TRP A 455 -10.07 7.48 19.41
N LEU A 456 -11.36 7.69 19.18
CA LEU A 456 -12.09 8.83 19.70
C LEU A 456 -12.40 8.64 21.19
N TRP A 457 -12.78 7.43 21.60
CA TRP A 457 -12.89 7.09 23.03
C TRP A 457 -11.57 7.31 23.79
N GLN A 458 -10.44 6.90 23.22
CA GLN A 458 -9.12 7.15 23.83
C GLN A 458 -8.85 8.65 23.99
N LEU A 459 -9.16 9.45 22.96
CA LEU A 459 -8.94 10.89 23.00
C LEU A 459 -9.86 11.59 24.01
N ARG A 460 -11.12 11.14 24.13
CA ARG A 460 -12.13 11.65 25.07
C ARG A 460 -11.79 11.38 26.53
N ASP A 461 -11.17 10.24 26.82
CA ASP A 461 -10.84 9.80 28.18
C ASP A 461 -9.45 10.27 28.67
N THR A 462 -8.59 10.75 27.76
CA THR A 462 -7.24 11.21 28.11
C THR A 462 -7.30 12.66 28.63
N PRO A 463 -6.68 13.00 29.77
CA PRO A 463 -6.74 14.35 30.35
C PRO A 463 -5.76 15.33 29.72
N TRP A 464 -5.95 15.65 28.43
CA TRP A 464 -5.04 16.50 27.66
C TRP A 464 -5.51 17.95 27.48
N LEU A 465 -6.68 18.31 28.01
CA LEU A 465 -7.19 19.68 28.06
C LEU A 465 -7.10 20.23 29.46
N ASP A 466 -7.13 21.56 29.59
CA ASP A 466 -7.22 22.21 30.89
C ASP A 466 -8.67 22.61 31.17
N ASP A 467 -9.08 22.42 32.42
CA ASP A 467 -10.32 22.97 32.95
C ASP A 467 -10.17 24.46 33.36
N SER A 468 -11.22 25.05 33.94
CA SER A 468 -11.22 26.48 34.33
C SER A 468 -10.18 26.81 35.39
N ASN A 469 -9.77 25.83 36.19
CA ASN A 469 -8.75 25.98 37.23
C ASN A 469 -7.33 25.70 36.67
N GLY A 470 -7.21 25.32 35.40
CA GLY A 470 -5.96 24.98 34.76
C GLY A 470 -5.45 23.57 35.09
N ALA A 471 -6.30 22.71 35.65
CA ALA A 471 -5.95 21.31 35.92
C ALA A 471 -6.20 20.44 34.66
N PRO A 472 -5.34 19.44 34.39
CA PRO A 472 -5.54 18.53 33.26
C PRO A 472 -6.81 17.69 33.42
N SER A 473 -7.72 17.82 32.46
CA SER A 473 -9.05 17.22 32.47
C SER A 473 -9.37 16.56 31.11
N ALA A 474 -10.09 15.44 31.18
CA ALA A 474 -10.48 14.68 30.00
C ALA A 474 -11.58 15.42 29.23
N PRO A 475 -11.52 15.50 27.89
CA PRO A 475 -12.54 16.20 27.10
C PRO A 475 -13.97 15.80 27.42
N ALA A 476 -14.24 14.51 27.68
CA ALA A 476 -15.59 14.02 28.01
C ALA A 476 -16.15 14.57 29.34
N ARG A 477 -15.32 15.21 30.18
CA ARG A 477 -15.72 15.84 31.45
C ARG A 477 -15.87 17.35 31.35
N LEU A 478 -15.53 17.93 30.21
CA LEU A 478 -15.51 19.37 30.01
C LEU A 478 -16.76 19.85 29.26
N CYS A 479 -17.17 21.08 29.54
CA CYS A 479 -18.20 21.80 28.80
C CYS A 479 -17.68 23.19 28.39
N MET A 480 -18.24 23.76 27.33
CA MET A 480 -17.90 25.15 26.99
C MET A 480 -18.53 26.11 27.99
N ARG A 481 -17.82 27.19 28.31
CA ARG A 481 -18.38 28.31 29.06
C ARG A 481 -19.25 29.15 28.11
N THR A 482 -20.56 29.01 28.21
CA THR A 482 -21.57 29.78 27.46
C THR A 482 -22.57 30.37 28.45
N THR A 483 -23.37 31.35 28.04
CA THR A 483 -24.40 31.92 28.92
C THR A 483 -25.34 30.83 29.46
N GLY A 484 -25.70 29.85 28.63
CA GLY A 484 -26.57 28.74 29.02
C GLY A 484 -25.92 27.75 30.00
N THR A 485 -24.64 27.39 29.80
CA THR A 485 -23.96 26.46 30.72
C THR A 485 -23.60 27.14 32.05
N VAL A 486 -23.28 28.44 32.04
CA VAL A 486 -23.07 29.23 33.27
C VAL A 486 -24.35 29.32 34.10
N ALA A 487 -25.52 29.46 33.47
CA ALA A 487 -26.80 29.47 34.18
C ALA A 487 -27.10 28.13 34.90
N VAL A 488 -26.58 27.01 34.39
CA VAL A 488 -26.84 25.66 34.93
C VAL A 488 -25.83 25.25 35.99
N TYR A 489 -24.56 25.49 35.70
CA TYR A 489 -23.46 24.99 36.51
C TYR A 489 -22.91 26.05 37.47
N GLY A 490 -23.23 27.32 37.27
CA GLY A 490 -22.65 28.45 37.99
C GLY A 490 -21.45 29.03 37.24
N ALA A 491 -20.99 30.22 37.64
CA ALA A 491 -19.88 30.91 36.96
C ALA A 491 -18.50 30.32 37.25
N ASP A 492 -18.36 29.53 38.31
CA ASP A 492 -17.06 29.01 38.80
C ASP A 492 -16.98 27.47 38.73
N ASP A 493 -17.82 26.84 37.90
CA ASP A 493 -17.81 25.38 37.76
C ASP A 493 -16.50 24.89 37.10
N GLU A 494 -15.84 23.94 37.76
CA GLU A 494 -14.57 23.38 37.33
C GLU A 494 -14.69 22.58 36.02
N ARG A 495 -15.88 22.25 35.54
CA ARG A 495 -16.05 21.52 34.27
C ARG A 495 -15.90 22.42 33.05
N PHE A 496 -15.78 23.74 33.20
CA PHE A 496 -15.59 24.59 32.03
C PHE A 496 -14.22 24.37 31.40
N LEU A 497 -14.21 24.33 30.06
CA LEU A 497 -12.97 24.41 29.30
C LEU A 497 -12.23 25.72 29.64
N HIS A 498 -10.91 25.63 29.83
CA HIS A 498 -10.09 26.79 30.14
C HIS A 498 -10.31 27.95 29.13
N PRO A 499 -10.47 29.21 29.57
CA PRO A 499 -10.80 30.34 28.69
C PRO A 499 -9.82 30.55 27.53
N GLU A 500 -8.50 30.45 27.79
CA GLU A 500 -7.48 30.55 26.74
C GLU A 500 -7.66 29.47 25.67
N THR A 501 -7.95 28.23 26.07
CA THR A 501 -8.16 27.12 25.12
C THR A 501 -9.44 27.34 24.32
N GLN A 502 -10.54 27.74 24.99
CA GLN A 502 -11.80 28.04 24.31
C GLN A 502 -11.66 29.18 23.30
N GLN A 503 -10.87 30.21 23.62
CA GLN A 503 -10.58 31.31 22.71
C GLN A 503 -9.76 30.85 21.50
N LEU A 504 -8.71 30.05 21.71
CA LEU A 504 -7.81 29.57 20.65
C LEU A 504 -8.51 28.59 19.69
N VAL A 505 -9.39 27.72 20.19
CA VAL A 505 -10.09 26.72 19.37
C VAL A 505 -11.18 27.35 18.49
N GLY A 506 -11.70 28.52 18.88
CA GLY A 506 -12.66 29.29 18.09
C GLY A 506 -13.95 28.53 17.75
N ARG A 507 -14.46 28.69 16.52
CA ARG A 507 -15.75 28.11 16.05
C ARG A 507 -15.68 26.65 15.59
N ARG A 508 -14.67 25.86 15.97
CA ARG A 508 -14.54 24.45 15.52
C ARG A 508 -15.49 23.50 16.28
N SER A 509 -16.79 23.76 16.16
CA SER A 509 -17.85 23.06 16.89
C SER A 509 -17.87 21.56 16.66
N ASP A 510 -17.44 21.08 15.50
CA ASP A 510 -17.58 19.67 15.15
C ASP A 510 -16.57 18.80 15.89
N VAL A 511 -15.31 19.26 16.00
CA VAL A 511 -14.27 18.57 16.80
C VAL A 511 -14.66 18.59 18.28
N LEU A 512 -15.14 19.72 18.78
CA LEU A 512 -15.60 19.85 20.18
C LEU A 512 -16.76 18.90 20.47
N ARG A 513 -17.77 18.86 19.60
CA ARG A 513 -18.90 17.94 19.69
C ARG A 513 -18.46 16.49 19.66
N ALA A 514 -17.56 16.14 18.74
CA ALA A 514 -17.02 14.79 18.66
C ALA A 514 -16.19 14.43 19.89
N LEU A 515 -15.56 15.37 20.58
CA LEU A 515 -14.90 15.13 21.87
C LEU A 515 -15.87 15.02 23.07
N GLY A 516 -17.16 15.22 22.85
CA GLY A 516 -18.16 15.26 23.92
C GLY A 516 -18.18 16.59 24.69
N ILE A 517 -17.46 17.61 24.23
CA ILE A 517 -17.46 18.95 24.84
C ILE A 517 -18.70 19.68 24.35
N SER A 518 -19.73 19.74 25.19
CA SER A 518 -21.00 20.34 24.83
C SER A 518 -20.99 21.87 24.97
N ALA A 519 -21.61 22.55 24.01
CA ALA A 519 -21.94 23.98 24.07
C ALA A 519 -23.13 24.29 24.99
N GLU A 520 -23.91 23.25 25.29
CA GLU A 520 -25.19 23.31 25.98
C GLU A 520 -25.16 22.38 27.18
N ALA A 521 -25.88 22.73 28.24
CA ALA A 521 -26.03 21.83 29.38
C ALA A 521 -26.77 20.54 28.97
N ARG A 522 -26.49 19.44 29.67
CA ARG A 522 -27.21 18.18 29.47
C ARG A 522 -28.64 18.32 29.97
N THR A 523 -29.58 17.61 29.35
CA THR A 523 -31.00 17.65 29.77
C THR A 523 -31.18 17.24 31.22
N GLU A 524 -30.42 16.24 31.68
CA GLU A 524 -30.40 15.80 33.08
C GLU A 524 -29.97 16.93 34.02
N ASP A 525 -28.91 17.67 33.66
CA ASP A 525 -28.42 18.79 34.46
C ASP A 525 -29.38 19.98 34.45
N LEU A 526 -30.10 20.22 33.33
CA LEU A 526 -31.16 21.23 33.24
C LEU A 526 -32.30 20.90 34.22
N VAL A 527 -32.74 19.64 34.24
CA VAL A 527 -33.81 19.17 35.14
C VAL A 527 -33.34 19.21 36.60
N GLU A 528 -32.13 18.75 36.90
CA GLU A 528 -31.57 18.80 38.25
C GLU A 528 -31.40 20.25 38.74
N CYS A 529 -30.97 21.16 37.87
CA CYS A 529 -30.84 22.57 38.21
C CYS A 529 -32.21 23.22 38.48
N LEU A 530 -33.24 22.92 37.69
CA LEU A 530 -34.61 23.36 37.96
C LEU A 530 -35.13 22.81 39.30
N GLN A 531 -34.88 21.53 39.60
CA GLN A 531 -35.23 20.94 40.89
C GLN A 531 -34.51 21.63 42.06
N ARG A 532 -33.24 22.00 41.87
CA ARG A 532 -32.44 22.71 42.88
C ARG A 532 -32.92 24.15 43.10
N LEU A 533 -33.26 24.88 42.05
CA LEU A 533 -33.87 26.21 42.17
C LEU A 533 -35.20 26.14 42.93
N ARG A 534 -36.00 25.12 42.65
CA ARG A 534 -37.26 24.88 43.36
C ARG A 534 -37.07 24.54 44.84
N ARG A 535 -36.11 23.65 45.17
CA ARG A 535 -35.78 23.35 46.58
C ARG A 535 -35.35 24.61 47.35
N ARG A 536 -34.53 25.47 46.73
CA ARG A 536 -34.15 26.76 47.33
C ARG A 536 -35.34 27.68 47.59
N GLU A 537 -36.30 27.73 46.68
CA GLU A 537 -37.54 28.49 46.88
C GLU A 537 -38.37 27.91 48.04
N GLU A 538 -38.53 26.58 48.09
CA GLU A 538 -39.24 25.88 49.17
C GLU A 538 -38.56 26.04 50.55
N GLU A 539 -37.24 26.19 50.56
CA GLU A 539 -36.42 26.47 51.75
C GLU A 539 -36.38 27.98 52.15
N GLY A 540 -37.16 28.84 51.49
CA GLY A 540 -37.29 30.26 51.81
C GLY A 540 -36.25 31.18 51.17
N GLY A 541 -35.50 30.69 50.18
CA GLY A 541 -34.58 31.48 49.36
C GLY A 541 -35.31 32.35 48.32
N ASP A 542 -34.60 33.37 47.83
CA ASP A 542 -35.15 34.32 46.87
C ASP A 542 -35.38 33.67 45.48
N ARG A 543 -36.44 34.08 44.79
CA ARG A 543 -36.91 33.41 43.57
C ARG A 543 -36.10 33.88 42.36
N ASP A 544 -35.17 33.05 41.89
CA ASP A 544 -34.34 33.35 40.69
C ASP A 544 -35.10 33.07 39.38
N VAL A 545 -36.10 33.91 39.11
CA VAL A 545 -36.96 33.84 37.92
C VAL A 545 -36.17 33.95 36.59
N PRO A 546 -35.15 34.83 36.46
CA PRO A 546 -34.33 34.89 35.24
C PRO A 546 -33.58 33.60 34.95
N ALA A 547 -32.96 32.97 35.95
CA ALA A 547 -32.28 31.69 35.76
C ALA A 547 -33.27 30.58 35.37
N ALA A 548 -34.42 30.50 36.04
CA ALA A 548 -35.46 29.52 35.72
C ALA A 548 -36.00 29.67 34.28
N LEU A 549 -36.22 30.90 33.80
CA LEU A 549 -36.65 31.16 32.41
C LEU A 549 -35.64 30.70 31.37
N ILE A 550 -34.34 30.94 31.59
CA ILE A 550 -33.25 30.46 30.71
C ILE A 550 -33.25 28.92 30.65
N LEU A 551 -33.44 28.25 31.79
CA LEU A 551 -33.49 26.79 31.87
C LEU A 551 -34.72 26.21 31.17
N TYR A 552 -35.90 26.82 31.35
CA TYR A 552 -37.13 26.41 30.65
C TYR A 552 -37.05 26.64 29.15
N GLN A 553 -36.46 27.75 28.70
CA GLN A 553 -36.22 28.01 27.27
C GLN A 553 -35.29 26.95 26.66
N ALA A 554 -34.17 26.64 27.33
CA ALA A 554 -33.24 25.59 26.88
C ALA A 554 -33.89 24.20 26.83
N LEU A 555 -34.76 23.87 27.80
CA LEU A 555 -35.54 22.63 27.80
C LEU A 555 -36.59 22.60 26.68
N ALA A 556 -37.29 23.72 26.45
CA ALA A 556 -38.30 23.83 25.41
C ALA A 556 -37.69 23.71 24.00
N GLU A 557 -36.56 24.38 23.75
CA GLU A 557 -35.82 24.25 22.48
C GLU A 557 -35.39 22.81 22.21
N ARG A 558 -35.03 22.05 23.26
CA ARG A 558 -34.68 20.62 23.15
C ARG A 558 -35.88 19.70 22.97
N ALA A 559 -37.01 20.01 23.59
CA ALA A 559 -38.23 19.20 23.50
C ALA A 559 -39.00 19.42 22.19
N PHE A 560 -38.91 20.62 21.62
CA PHE A 560 -39.68 21.04 20.44
C PHE A 560 -38.82 21.34 19.19
N GLY A 561 -37.50 21.38 19.32
CA GLY A 561 -36.56 21.63 18.22
C GLY A 561 -36.15 20.38 17.44
N ARG A 562 -36.04 20.52 16.11
CA ARG A 562 -35.39 19.56 15.19
C ARG A 562 -33.87 19.58 15.41
N GLY A 563 -33.38 18.99 16.49
CA GLY A 563 -31.95 18.90 16.80
C GLY A 563 -31.47 17.46 16.96
N THR A 564 -30.89 16.90 15.89
CA THR A 564 -30.11 15.66 15.94
C THR A 564 -28.79 15.91 16.69
N GLY A 565 -28.55 15.25 17.83
CA GLY A 565 -27.18 15.07 18.31
C GLY A 565 -26.83 15.34 19.79
N ALA A 566 -27.78 15.37 20.73
CA ALA A 566 -27.44 15.29 22.15
C ALA A 566 -27.43 13.83 22.64
N SER A 567 -26.24 13.26 22.81
CA SER A 567 -26.05 11.98 23.53
C SER A 567 -26.40 12.18 25.00
N GLY A 568 -27.54 11.63 25.43
CA GLY A 568 -28.13 11.83 26.76
C GLY A 568 -29.63 12.16 26.66
N LYS A 569 -30.40 11.31 25.97
CA LYS A 569 -31.85 11.50 25.87
C LYS A 569 -32.52 10.90 27.12
N MET A 570 -32.80 11.74 28.12
CA MET A 570 -33.98 11.48 28.97
C MET A 570 -35.21 11.44 28.07
N SER A 571 -36.05 10.42 28.20
CA SER A 571 -37.30 10.35 27.45
C SER A 571 -38.21 11.53 27.86
N LEU A 572 -39.06 12.03 26.95
CA LEU A 572 -40.07 13.05 27.28
C LEU A 572 -40.91 12.61 28.49
N GLY A 573 -41.22 11.31 28.59
CA GLY A 573 -41.90 10.73 29.75
C GLY A 573 -41.11 10.80 31.05
N SER A 574 -39.77 10.70 31.01
CA SER A 574 -38.89 10.88 32.18
C SER A 574 -38.83 12.34 32.62
N VAL A 575 -38.83 13.28 31.67
CA VAL A 575 -38.93 14.72 31.96
C VAL A 575 -40.29 15.03 32.59
N LEU A 576 -41.38 14.60 31.96
CA LEU A 576 -42.74 14.79 32.50
C LEU A 576 -42.93 14.13 33.86
N ARG A 577 -42.34 12.95 34.11
CA ARG A 577 -42.37 12.29 35.42
C ARG A 577 -41.58 13.05 36.48
N ALA A 578 -40.42 13.60 36.14
CA ALA A 578 -39.66 14.47 37.05
C ALA A 578 -40.42 15.76 37.44
N PHE A 579 -41.30 16.25 36.57
CA PHE A 579 -42.25 17.33 36.89
C PHE A 579 -43.53 16.83 37.61
N GLY A 580 -43.98 15.61 37.32
CA GLY A 580 -45.22 15.01 37.82
C GLY A 580 -45.14 14.38 39.22
N GLU A 581 -44.00 13.80 39.61
CA GLU A 581 -43.78 13.24 40.95
C GLU A 581 -43.61 14.32 42.04
N ALA A 582 -43.62 15.60 41.67
CA ALA A 582 -43.44 16.75 42.56
C ALA A 582 -44.58 17.78 42.47
N LEU A 583 -45.82 17.36 42.20
CA LEU A 583 -47.00 18.24 42.25
C LEU A 583 -47.92 17.86 43.42
N PRO A 584 -47.99 18.64 44.51
CA PRO A 584 -49.24 18.83 45.24
C PRO A 584 -50.16 19.71 44.39
N VAL A 585 -51.45 19.34 44.38
CA VAL A 585 -52.56 19.79 43.52
C VAL A 585 -52.95 21.28 43.68
N SER A 586 -52.13 22.13 44.26
CA SER A 586 -52.45 23.54 44.43
C SER A 586 -51.57 24.42 43.55
N LEU A 587 -51.95 24.58 42.28
CA LEU A 587 -51.73 25.74 41.41
C LEU A 587 -52.03 25.33 39.95
N TRP A 588 -53.33 25.29 39.64
CA TRP A 588 -53.86 25.60 38.32
C TRP A 588 -54.58 26.93 38.41
#